data_AF-A0A9E1WP15-F1
#
_entry.id   AF-A0A9E1WP15-F1
#
_cell.length_a   1.000
_cell.length_b   1.000
_cell.length_c   1.000
_cell.angle_alpha   90.00
_cell.angle_beta   90.00
_cell.angle_gamma   90.00
#
_symmetry.space_group_name_H-M   'P 1'
#
loop_
_entity.id
_entity.type
_entity.pdbx_description
1 polymer ?
#
loop_
_entity_poly.entity_id
_entity_poly.type
_entity_poly.pdbx_seq_one_letter_code
_entity_poly.pdbx_strand_id
1 'polypeptide(L)'
;MSSPLKITKLMTGHPQSVGETYTEHMAVAGSFSWHLFVAALACAVHAFLPFMFEKTGSQRVEMLYRRMVTHRDRRLAEPESLETQAA
;
A
#
# COMPACT_ATOMS: atom_id res chain seq x y z
N MET A 1 -7.34 -10.57 35.61
CA MET A 1 -6.54 -11.25 34.55
C MET A 1 -6.73 -10.45 33.27
N SER A 2 -5.73 -9.68 32.88
CA SER A 2 -5.76 -8.83 31.69
C SER A 2 -6.00 -9.68 30.45
N SER A 3 -7.16 -9.52 29.82
CA SER A 3 -7.44 -10.13 28.52
C SER A 3 -6.31 -9.70 27.56
N PRO A 4 -5.53 -10.63 26.96
CA PRO A 4 -4.56 -10.25 25.95
C PRO A 4 -5.37 -9.70 24.78
N LEU A 5 -5.38 -8.37 24.63
CA LEU A 5 -6.00 -7.73 23.49
C LEU A 5 -5.34 -8.32 22.25
N LYS A 6 -6.15 -9.02 21.46
CA LYS A 6 -5.77 -9.87 20.32
C LYS A 6 -5.04 -9.02 19.27
N ILE A 7 -3.71 -8.96 19.34
CA ILE A 7 -2.85 -8.34 18.32
C ILE A 7 -3.20 -8.88 16.92
N THR A 8 -3.56 -10.16 16.84
CA THR A 8 -4.09 -10.81 15.64
C THR A 8 -5.32 -10.09 15.06
N LYS A 9 -6.25 -9.59 15.87
CA LYS A 9 -7.46 -8.89 15.40
C LYS A 9 -7.14 -7.50 14.81
N LEU A 10 -6.09 -6.83 15.31
CA LEU A 10 -5.60 -5.57 14.77
C LEU A 10 -4.88 -5.77 13.42
N MET A 11 -4.15 -6.88 13.30
CA MET A 11 -3.39 -7.22 12.10
C MET A 11 -4.25 -7.84 10.98
N THR A 12 -5.27 -8.63 11.32
CA THR A 12 -6.16 -9.27 10.32
C THR A 12 -7.45 -8.50 10.07
N GLY A 13 -7.87 -7.63 10.99
CA GLY A 13 -9.10 -6.84 10.84
C GLY A 13 -9.03 -5.83 9.69
N HIS A 14 -7.85 -5.23 9.45
CA HIS A 14 -7.68 -4.26 8.35
C HIS A 14 -7.59 -4.93 6.96
N PRO A 15 -6.78 -5.98 6.73
CA PRO A 15 -6.78 -6.72 5.45
C PRO A 15 -8.15 -7.31 5.08
N GLN A 16 -8.86 -7.92 6.05
CA GLN A 16 -10.23 -8.43 5.80
C GLN A 16 -11.22 -7.31 5.43
N SER A 17 -11.06 -6.10 5.96
CA SER A 17 -11.94 -4.96 5.63
C SER A 17 -11.74 -4.40 4.21
N VAL A 18 -10.62 -4.75 3.57
CA VAL A 18 -10.29 -4.39 2.18
C VAL A 18 -10.27 -5.61 1.24
N GLY A 19 -10.67 -6.79 1.72
CA GLY A 19 -10.74 -8.01 0.93
C GLY A 19 -9.39 -8.65 0.58
N GLU A 20 -8.31 -8.30 1.29
CA GLU A 20 -6.96 -8.84 1.05
C GLU A 20 -6.57 -9.84 2.14
N THR A 21 -5.83 -10.88 1.78
CA THR A 21 -5.16 -11.72 2.78
C THR A 21 -4.05 -10.93 3.47
N TYR A 22 -3.76 -11.22 4.74
CA TYR A 22 -2.67 -10.55 5.48
C TYR A 22 -1.34 -10.58 4.72
N THR A 23 -1.04 -11.68 4.03
CA THR A 23 0.17 -11.85 3.21
C THR A 23 0.19 -10.98 1.96
N GLU A 24 -0.95 -10.80 1.28
CA GLU A 24 -1.05 -9.88 0.14
C GLU A 24 -0.88 -8.44 0.59
N HIS A 25 -1.55 -8.05 1.66
CA HIS A 25 -1.44 -6.71 2.22
C HIS A 25 -0.02 -6.41 2.69
N MET A 26 0.63 -7.36 3.38
CA MET A 26 2.02 -7.24 3.81
C MET A 26 2.99 -7.14 2.62
N ALA A 27 2.77 -7.91 1.56
CA ALA A 27 3.62 -7.85 0.37
C ALA A 27 3.48 -6.51 -0.37
N VAL A 28 2.26 -6.00 -0.52
CA VAL A 28 2.00 -4.70 -1.13
C VAL A 28 2.59 -3.59 -0.27
N ALA A 29 2.24 -3.52 1.02
CA ALA A 29 2.77 -2.51 1.94
C ALA A 29 4.31 -2.57 2.04
N GLY A 30 4.89 -3.78 2.08
CA GLY A 30 6.33 -3.99 2.08
C GLY A 30 7.01 -3.47 0.81
N SER A 31 6.40 -3.70 -0.36
CA SER A 31 6.89 -3.15 -1.63
C SER A 31 6.90 -1.62 -1.63
N PHE A 32 5.81 -0.99 -1.14
CA PHE A 32 5.73 0.46 -1.01
C PHE A 32 6.80 1.01 -0.06
N SER A 33 6.95 0.40 1.11
CA SER A 33 7.95 0.76 2.12
C SER A 33 9.38 0.73 1.54
N TRP A 34 9.73 -0.33 0.82
CA TRP A 34 11.05 -0.46 0.18
C TRP A 34 11.34 0.68 -0.81
N HIS A 35 10.37 1.03 -1.66
CA HIS A 35 10.55 2.10 -2.63
C HIS A 35 10.68 3.48 -1.98
N LEU A 36 9.90 3.75 -0.92
CA LEU A 36 10.04 4.97 -0.13
C LEU A 36 11.40 5.06 0.56
N PHE A 37 11.89 3.95 1.12
CA PHE A 37 13.20 3.90 1.75
C PHE A 37 14.33 4.21 0.75
N VAL A 38 14.29 3.61 -0.45
CA VAL A 38 15.27 3.92 -1.50
C VAL A 38 15.16 5.36 -1.97
N ALA A 39 13.94 5.91 -2.10
CA ALA A 39 13.75 7.31 -2.45
C ALA A 39 14.36 8.24 -1.38
N ALA A 40 14.14 7.95 -0.10
CA ALA A 40 14.72 8.70 1.02
C ALA A 40 16.25 8.64 1.01
N LEU A 41 16.83 7.46 0.81
CA LEU A 41 18.29 7.29 0.72
C LEU A 41 18.87 8.06 -0.48
N ALA A 42 18.22 7.98 -1.64
CA ALA A 42 18.64 8.72 -2.83
C ALA A 42 18.61 10.24 -2.59
N CYS A 43 17.56 10.77 -1.98
CA CYS A 43 17.47 12.18 -1.61
C CYS A 43 18.53 12.57 -0.56
N ALA A 44 18.82 11.71 0.41
CA ALA A 44 19.86 11.96 1.40
C ALA A 44 21.24 12.05 0.74
N VAL A 45 21.60 11.10 -0.14
CA VAL A 45 22.87 11.16 -0.88
C VAL A 45 22.92 12.40 -1.77
N HIS A 46 21.84 12.72 -2.47
CA HIS A 46 21.74 13.91 -3.32
C HIS A 46 21.96 15.22 -2.53
N ALA A 47 21.50 15.28 -1.28
CA ALA A 47 21.71 16.45 -0.43
C ALA A 47 23.20 16.71 -0.11
N PHE A 48 24.02 15.65 -0.05
CA PHE A 48 25.47 15.78 0.13
C PHE A 48 26.23 15.87 -1.20
N LEU A 49 25.72 15.21 -2.25
CA LEU A 49 26.32 15.11 -3.58
C LEU A 49 25.27 15.50 -4.63
N PRO A 50 25.11 16.79 -4.94
CA PRO A 50 24.02 17.31 -5.76
C PRO A 50 24.01 16.82 -7.21
N PHE A 51 25.10 16.21 -7.70
CA PHE A 51 25.17 15.62 -9.04
C PHE A 51 24.73 14.14 -9.07
N MET A 52 24.55 13.50 -7.92
CA MET A 52 24.17 12.09 -7.83
C MET A 52 22.67 11.97 -7.55
N PHE A 53 21.99 11.03 -8.21
CA PHE A 53 20.57 10.70 -7.99
C PHE A 53 19.55 11.85 -8.22
N GLU A 54 19.86 12.83 -9.08
CA GLU A 54 18.99 14.00 -9.38
C GLU A 54 17.50 13.68 -9.61
N LYS A 55 17.21 12.57 -10.30
CA LYS A 55 15.82 12.17 -10.64
C LYS A 55 15.34 10.94 -9.89
N THR A 56 16.21 10.26 -9.14
CA THR A 56 15.87 8.97 -8.54
C THR A 56 14.79 9.11 -7.48
N GLY A 57 14.87 10.13 -6.62
CA GLY A 57 13.86 10.37 -5.58
C GLY A 57 12.48 10.64 -6.19
N SER A 58 12.40 11.60 -7.12
CA SER A 58 11.13 11.99 -7.76
C SER A 58 10.52 10.87 -8.61
N GLN A 59 11.32 10.14 -9.39
CA GLN A 59 10.84 9.00 -10.18
C GLN A 59 10.23 7.89 -9.31
N ARG A 60 10.82 7.60 -8.16
CA ARG A 60 10.29 6.57 -7.24
C ARG A 60 8.98 7.01 -6.60
N VAL A 61 8.89 8.28 -6.18
CA VAL A 61 7.64 8.84 -5.64
C VAL A 61 6.55 8.89 -6.72
N GLU A 62 6.87 9.30 -7.95
CA GLU A 62 5.94 9.31 -9.07
C GLU A 62 5.42 7.91 -9.38
N MET A 63 6.31 6.91 -9.40
CA MET A 63 5.91 5.51 -9.62
C MET A 63 4.96 5.00 -8.52
N LEU A 64 5.25 5.31 -7.25
CA LEU A 64 4.38 4.97 -6.13
C LEU A 64 3.04 5.69 -6.21
N TYR A 65 3.04 6.98 -6.57
CA TYR A 65 1.83 7.77 -6.80
C TYR A 65 0.97 7.15 -7.90
N ARG A 66 1.57 6.82 -9.05
CA ARG A 66 0.88 6.13 -10.15
C ARG A 66 0.24 4.83 -9.68
N ARG A 67 0.97 3.99 -8.93
CA ARG A 67 0.40 2.75 -8.37
C ARG A 67 -0.74 3.02 -7.40
N MET A 68 -0.66 4.05 -6.55
CA MET A 68 -1.76 4.40 -5.62
C MET A 68 -3.01 4.82 -6.38
N VAL A 69 -2.89 5.63 -7.43
CA VAL A 69 -4.05 6.11 -8.18
C VAL A 69 -4.63 5.05 -9.11
N THR A 70 -3.82 4.19 -9.72
CA THR A 70 -4.31 3.13 -10.61
C THR A 70 -4.97 1.97 -9.87
N HIS A 71 -4.51 1.66 -8.65
CA HIS A 71 -5.08 0.59 -7.82
C HIS A 71 -6.09 1.09 -6.77
N ARG A 72 -6.49 2.37 -6.85
CA ARG A 72 -7.41 2.99 -5.89
C ARG A 72 -8.80 2.37 -5.89
N ASP A 73 -9.21 1.76 -7.01
CA ASP A 73 -10.58 1.32 -7.21
C ASP A 73 -10.69 -0.16 -7.56
N ARG A 74 -10.60 -1.02 -6.53
CA ARG A 74 -11.02 -2.41 -6.61
C ARG A 74 -12.50 -2.62 -6.28
N ARG A 75 -13.21 -1.59 -5.80
CA ARG A 75 -14.65 -1.65 -5.48
C ARG A 75 -15.55 -1.48 -6.70
N LEU A 76 -15.11 -0.75 -7.73
CA LEU A 76 -15.86 -0.61 -8.98
C LEU A 76 -15.90 -1.88 -9.86
N ALA A 77 -15.22 -2.96 -9.45
CA ALA A 77 -15.14 -4.22 -10.20
C ALA A 77 -16.16 -5.28 -9.75
N GLU A 78 -17.09 -4.94 -8.85
CA GLU A 78 -18.19 -5.84 -8.48
C GLU A 78 -19.36 -5.59 -9.46
N PRO A 79 -19.64 -6.51 -10.41
CA PRO A 79 -20.87 -6.41 -11.18
C PRO A 79 -22.02 -6.62 -10.20
N GLU A 80 -22.81 -5.56 -10.04
CA GLU A 80 -24.19 -5.52 -9.61
C GLU A 80 -24.97 -6.72 -10.20
N SER A 81 -24.84 -7.89 -9.58
CA SER A 81 -25.45 -9.13 -10.03
C SER A 81 -26.30 -9.71 -8.91
N LEU A 82 -27.55 -9.20 -8.92
CA LEU A 82 -28.77 -9.98 -8.71
C LEU A 82 -29.28 -10.13 -7.26
N GLU A 83 -29.38 -9.03 -6.51
CA GLU A 83 -30.45 -8.85 -5.51
C GLU A 83 -31.67 -8.11 -6.12
N THR A 84 -32.17 -8.57 -7.27
CA THR A 84 -33.60 -8.38 -7.56
C THR A 84 -34.35 -9.57 -6.98
N GLN A 85 -34.83 -9.38 -5.74
CA GLN A 85 -36.22 -9.62 -5.34
C GLN A 85 -36.74 -11.00 -5.77
N ALA A 86 -36.80 -12.05 -4.93
CA ALA A 86 -37.68 -12.11 -3.76
C ALA A 86 -38.96 -11.26 -3.95
N ALA A 87 -39.78 -11.66 -4.93
CA ALA A 87 -41.20 -11.35 -5.03
C ALA A 87 -41.97 -12.67 -5.13
#